data_AF-A0A6N9TZ53-F1
#
_entry.id   AF-A0A6N9TZ53-F1
#
_cell.length_a   1.000
_cell.length_b   1.000
_cell.length_c   1.000
_cell.angle_alpha   90.00
_cell.angle_beta   90.00
_cell.angle_gamma   90.00
#
_symmetry.space_group_name_H-M   'P 1'
#
loop_
_entity.id
_entity.type
_entity.pdbx_description
1 polymer ?
#
loop_
_entity_poly.entity_id
_entity_poly.type
_entity_poly.pdbx_seq_one_letter_code
_entity_poly.pdbx_strand_id
1 'polypeptide(L)'
;VKNQDGAVVGIIAICIETGETVYIRSKAVVLATGGAGRIYASTTNALINTGDGVGMALRAGVPVQDIEMWQFHPTGIAGAGVLVTEGCRGEGGYLINAHGERFMERYAPNAKDLAGRDVVARSMVKEVLAGNGVGPNKD
;
A
#
# COMPACT_ATOMS: atom_id res chain seq x y z
N VAL A 1 -17.73 -10.62 16.77
CA VAL A 1 -19.00 -11.26 17.20
C VAL A 1 -20.03 -10.17 17.46
N LYS A 2 -21.22 -10.27 16.86
CA LYS A 2 -22.33 -9.35 17.13
C LYS A 2 -23.36 -10.03 18.02
N ASN A 3 -23.95 -9.30 18.97
CA ASN A 3 -25.11 -9.78 19.71
C ASN A 3 -26.40 -9.59 18.88
N GLN A 4 -27.54 -9.96 19.45
CA GLN A 4 -28.87 -9.82 18.83
C GLN A 4 -29.27 -8.37 18.49
N ASP A 5 -28.69 -7.38 19.19
CA ASP A 5 -28.92 -5.95 18.95
C ASP A 5 -27.97 -5.38 17.88
N GLY A 6 -27.11 -6.22 17.30
CA GLY A 6 -26.12 -5.83 16.31
C GLY A 6 -24.86 -5.16 16.88
N ALA A 7 -24.69 -5.10 18.20
CA ALA A 7 -23.50 -4.54 18.84
C ALA A 7 -22.33 -5.54 18.81
N VAL A 8 -21.10 -5.05 18.58
CA VAL A 8 -19.89 -5.86 18.67
C VAL A 8 -19.56 -6.15 20.13
N VAL A 9 -19.45 -7.42 20.51
CA VAL A 9 -19.28 -7.86 21.91
C VAL A 9 -18.00 -8.68 22.14
N GLY A 10 -17.11 -8.71 21.15
CA GLY A 10 -15.85 -9.45 21.21
C GLY A 10 -15.43 -10.02 19.86
N ILE A 11 -14.37 -10.84 19.89
CA ILE A 11 -13.82 -11.55 18.72
C ILE A 11 -13.67 -13.04 18.99
N ILE A 12 -13.68 -13.84 17.93
CA ILE A 12 -13.18 -15.21 17.96
C ILE A 12 -11.74 -15.16 17.44
N ALA A 13 -10.81 -15.73 18.16
CA ALA A 13 -9.39 -15.80 17.80
C ALA A 13 -8.90 -17.25 17.86
N ILE A 14 -7.85 -17.55 17.10
CA ILE A 14 -7.17 -18.85 17.12
C ILE A 14 -5.76 -18.63 17.67
N CYS A 15 -5.40 -19.39 18.71
CA CYS A 15 -4.02 -19.48 19.16
C CYS A 15 -3.21 -20.25 18.13
N ILE A 16 -2.23 -19.61 17.49
CA ILE A 16 -1.43 -20.24 16.43
C ILE A 16 -0.59 -21.41 16.98
N GLU A 17 -0.11 -21.32 18.22
CA GLU A 17 0.73 -22.34 18.84
C GLU A 17 -0.04 -23.63 19.15
N THR A 18 -1.25 -23.51 19.70
CA THR A 18 -2.01 -24.65 20.22
C THR A 18 -3.17 -25.08 19.33
N GLY A 19 -3.58 -24.24 18.38
CA GLY A 19 -4.80 -24.40 17.59
C GLY A 19 -6.09 -24.13 18.36
N GLU A 20 -6.02 -23.72 19.64
CA GLU A 20 -7.20 -23.42 20.44
C GLU A 20 -7.97 -22.24 19.87
N THR A 21 -9.29 -22.38 19.76
CA THR A 21 -10.18 -21.29 19.37
C THR A 21 -10.83 -20.70 20.61
N VAL A 22 -10.65 -19.39 20.82
CA VAL A 22 -11.13 -18.68 22.01
C VAL A 22 -12.11 -17.58 21.64
N TYR A 23 -13.14 -17.40 22.47
CA TYR A 23 -13.99 -16.22 22.43
C TYR A 23 -13.49 -15.18 23.42
N ILE A 24 -12.94 -14.09 22.91
CA ILE A 24 -12.49 -12.95 23.71
C ILE A 24 -13.65 -11.97 23.83
N ARG A 25 -14.44 -12.12 24.90
CA ARG A 25 -15.55 -11.22 25.23
C ARG A 25 -15.00 -9.86 25.67
N SER A 26 -15.52 -8.78 25.10
CA SER A 26 -15.15 -7.42 25.48
C SER A 26 -16.33 -6.45 25.34
N LYS A 27 -16.30 -5.36 26.12
CA LYS A 27 -17.23 -4.23 25.96
C LYS A 27 -16.86 -3.33 24.78
N ALA A 28 -15.59 -3.33 24.37
CA ALA A 28 -15.08 -2.57 23.24
C ALA A 28 -14.03 -3.38 22.47
N VAL A 29 -14.07 -3.33 21.15
CA VAL A 29 -13.11 -4.00 20.26
C VAL A 29 -12.49 -2.96 19.34
N VAL A 30 -11.17 -2.87 19.34
CA VAL A 30 -10.40 -1.96 18.47
C VAL A 30 -9.68 -2.79 17.42
N LEU A 31 -10.02 -2.61 16.15
CA LEU A 31 -9.30 -3.22 15.04
C LEU A 31 -8.09 -2.35 14.68
N ALA A 32 -6.89 -2.92 14.81
CA ALA A 32 -5.62 -2.28 14.48
C ALA A 32 -4.75 -3.19 13.60
N THR A 33 -5.35 -3.82 12.59
CA THR A 33 -4.77 -4.92 11.81
C THR A 33 -3.90 -4.47 10.62
N GLY A 34 -3.62 -3.17 10.48
CA GLY A 34 -2.87 -2.63 9.33
C GLY A 34 -3.64 -2.67 8.00
N GLY A 35 -2.89 -2.50 6.90
CA GLY A 35 -3.42 -2.47 5.53
C GLY A 35 -3.47 -3.83 4.81
N ALA A 36 -3.75 -3.80 3.50
CA ALA A 36 -3.98 -5.00 2.69
C ALA A 36 -3.21 -5.03 1.35
N GLY A 37 -1.98 -4.51 1.29
CA GLY A 37 -1.22 -4.40 0.03
C GLY A 37 -0.96 -5.73 -0.68
N ARG A 38 -1.08 -6.86 0.03
CA ARG A 38 -0.94 -8.23 -0.51
C ARG A 38 -2.03 -8.62 -1.52
N ILE A 39 -3.02 -7.78 -1.78
CA ILE A 39 -3.96 -7.95 -2.91
C ILE A 39 -3.30 -7.64 -4.26
N TYR A 40 -2.19 -6.91 -4.29
CA TYR A 40 -1.43 -6.60 -5.50
C TYR A 40 -0.28 -7.58 -5.70
N ALA A 41 0.04 -7.87 -6.96
CA ALA A 41 1.15 -8.77 -7.32
C ALA A 41 2.52 -8.27 -6.84
N SER A 42 2.72 -6.95 -6.81
CA SER A 42 3.92 -6.29 -6.29
C SER A 42 3.51 -5.26 -5.24
N THR A 43 4.12 -5.34 -4.05
CA THR A 43 3.82 -4.46 -2.92
C THR A 43 5.03 -4.35 -1.99
N THR A 44 5.19 -3.19 -1.35
CA THR A 44 6.19 -2.98 -0.27
C THR A 44 5.75 -3.58 1.05
N ASN A 45 4.49 -3.99 1.16
CA ASN A 45 3.90 -4.49 2.39
C ASN A 45 4.48 -5.87 2.76
N ALA A 46 4.59 -6.11 4.07
CA ALA A 46 4.97 -7.42 4.57
C ALA A 46 3.90 -8.48 4.21
N LEU A 47 4.28 -9.76 4.26
CA LEU A 47 3.37 -10.87 3.97
C LEU A 47 2.12 -10.89 4.86
N ILE A 48 2.21 -10.31 6.06
CA ILE A 48 1.14 -10.24 7.06
C ILE A 48 0.10 -9.15 6.80
N ASN A 49 0.30 -8.25 5.81
CA ASN A 49 -0.64 -7.19 5.48
C ASN A 49 -1.73 -7.70 4.52
N THR A 50 -2.65 -8.49 5.07
CA THR A 50 -3.70 -9.22 4.32
C THR A 50 -5.10 -8.63 4.45
N GLY A 51 -5.26 -7.52 5.18
CA GLY A 51 -6.56 -6.85 5.29
C GLY A 51 -7.57 -7.56 6.20
N ASP A 52 -7.10 -8.31 7.19
CA ASP A 52 -7.96 -9.14 8.05
C ASP A 52 -9.07 -8.32 8.73
N GLY A 53 -8.75 -7.12 9.24
CA GLY A 53 -9.72 -6.21 9.84
C GLY A 53 -10.79 -5.71 8.87
N VAL A 54 -10.40 -5.39 7.63
CA VAL A 54 -11.33 -5.02 6.55
C VAL A 54 -12.27 -6.19 6.26
N GLY A 55 -11.74 -7.40 6.12
CA GLY A 55 -12.54 -8.61 5.92
C GLY A 55 -13.49 -8.89 7.09
N MET A 56 -13.03 -8.72 8.32
CA MET A 56 -13.87 -8.89 9.53
C MET A 56 -15.01 -7.87 9.58
N ALA A 57 -14.73 -6.61 9.28
CA ALA A 57 -15.74 -5.54 9.25
C ALA A 57 -16.82 -5.84 8.20
N LEU A 58 -16.42 -6.15 6.96
CA LEU A 58 -17.34 -6.48 5.86
C LEU A 58 -18.23 -7.69 6.19
N ARG A 59 -17.65 -8.77 6.74
CA ARG A 59 -18.44 -9.95 7.17
C ARG A 59 -19.42 -9.64 8.32
N ALA A 60 -19.14 -8.62 9.12
CA ALA A 60 -20.03 -8.16 10.19
C ALA A 60 -21.09 -7.14 9.70
N GLY A 61 -21.10 -6.83 8.40
CA GLY A 61 -21.99 -5.82 7.80
C GLY A 61 -21.59 -4.38 8.14
N VAL A 62 -20.35 -4.14 8.54
CA VAL A 62 -19.81 -2.79 8.78
C VAL A 62 -19.22 -2.28 7.45
N PRO A 63 -19.65 -1.10 6.96
CA PRO A 63 -19.12 -0.54 5.72
C PRO A 63 -17.66 -0.11 5.89
N VAL A 64 -16.95 -0.08 4.76
CA VAL A 64 -15.58 0.44 4.63
C VAL A 64 -15.61 1.60 3.65
N GLN A 65 -14.61 2.49 3.72
CA GLN A 65 -14.60 3.75 2.99
C GLN A 65 -13.31 3.90 2.18
N ASP A 66 -13.40 4.57 1.02
CA ASP A 66 -12.29 4.96 0.15
C ASP A 66 -11.39 3.78 -0.26
N ILE A 67 -11.97 2.60 -0.45
CA ILE A 67 -11.23 1.35 -0.74
C ILE A 67 -10.61 1.29 -2.14
N GLU A 68 -10.97 2.23 -3.01
CA GLU A 68 -10.33 2.47 -4.30
C GLU A 68 -9.02 3.26 -4.19
N MET A 69 -8.77 3.94 -3.06
CA MET A 69 -7.64 4.86 -2.88
C MET A 69 -6.35 4.14 -2.46
N TRP A 70 -5.72 3.45 -3.41
CA TRP A 70 -4.45 2.76 -3.21
C TRP A 70 -3.25 3.64 -3.56
N GLN A 71 -2.39 3.93 -2.57
CA GLN A 71 -1.14 4.63 -2.80
C GLN A 71 -0.07 3.70 -3.38
N PHE A 72 0.46 4.07 -4.55
CA PHE A 72 1.66 3.46 -5.10
C PHE A 72 2.88 4.31 -4.73
N HIS A 73 3.80 3.73 -3.96
CA HIS A 73 5.04 4.43 -3.64
C HIS A 73 5.92 4.51 -4.91
N PRO A 74 6.47 5.68 -5.28
CA PRO A 74 7.18 5.84 -6.54
C PRO A 74 8.39 4.91 -6.67
N THR A 75 9.17 4.78 -5.59
CA THR A 75 10.47 4.10 -5.61
C THR A 75 10.43 2.76 -4.86
N GLY A 76 9.68 1.80 -5.39
CA GLY A 76 9.88 0.38 -5.05
C GLY A 76 11.01 -0.21 -5.91
N ILE A 77 11.85 -1.09 -5.34
CA ILE A 77 12.92 -1.75 -6.10
C ILE A 77 12.27 -2.63 -7.18
N ALA A 78 12.58 -2.35 -8.45
CA ALA A 78 12.10 -3.13 -9.58
C ALA A 78 12.49 -4.61 -9.44
N GLY A 79 11.54 -5.51 -9.71
CA GLY A 79 11.71 -6.96 -9.55
C GLY A 79 11.55 -7.50 -8.12
N ALA A 80 11.65 -6.66 -7.08
CA ALA A 80 11.53 -7.10 -5.67
C ALA A 80 10.33 -6.48 -4.93
N GLY A 81 9.95 -5.25 -5.25
CA GLY A 81 8.86 -4.52 -4.58
C GLY A 81 9.24 -3.89 -3.23
N VAL A 82 10.49 -4.05 -2.78
CA VAL A 82 10.99 -3.48 -1.51
C VAL A 82 11.05 -1.96 -1.59
N LEU A 83 10.68 -1.27 -0.50
CA LEU A 83 10.66 0.18 -0.43
C LEU A 83 12.08 0.77 -0.48
N VAL A 84 12.30 1.75 -1.36
CA VAL A 84 13.37 2.76 -1.22
C VAL A 84 12.74 4.05 -0.74
N THR A 85 13.25 4.58 0.38
CA THR A 85 12.64 5.73 1.06
C THR A 85 12.55 6.96 0.17
N GLU A 86 11.45 7.70 0.29
CA GLU A 86 11.30 9.05 -0.27
C GLU A 86 12.36 10.02 0.26
N GLY A 87 12.94 9.73 1.43
CA GLY A 87 14.09 10.46 1.96
C GLY A 87 15.26 10.53 0.96
N CYS A 88 15.45 9.52 0.09
CA CYS A 88 16.47 9.61 -0.96
C CYS A 88 16.26 10.82 -1.88
N ARG A 89 15.01 11.14 -2.21
CA ARG A 89 14.66 12.33 -3.01
C ARG A 89 14.67 13.60 -2.15
N GLY A 90 14.25 13.50 -0.89
CA GLY A 90 14.34 14.58 0.09
C GLY A 90 15.78 15.11 0.28
N GLU A 91 16.75 14.20 0.26
CA GLU A 91 18.18 14.49 0.39
C GLU A 91 18.87 14.80 -0.94
N GLY A 92 18.11 15.12 -2.01
CA GLY A 92 18.63 15.59 -3.28
C GLY A 92 18.79 14.53 -4.38
N GLY A 93 18.44 13.27 -4.13
CA GLY A 93 18.28 12.28 -5.18
C GLY A 93 17.15 12.64 -6.15
N TYR A 94 17.24 12.15 -7.39
CA TYR A 94 16.25 12.46 -8.44
C TYR A 94 16.08 11.29 -9.39
N LEU A 95 14.96 11.30 -10.12
CA LEU A 95 14.59 10.27 -11.07
C LEU A 95 15.07 10.65 -12.48
N ILE A 96 15.62 9.68 -13.19
CA ILE A 96 16.04 9.81 -14.59
C ILE A 96 15.40 8.74 -15.46
N ASN A 97 15.16 9.04 -16.73
CA ASN A 97 14.73 8.06 -17.73
C ASN A 97 15.94 7.48 -18.50
N ALA A 98 15.70 6.61 -19.49
CA ALA A 98 16.77 5.97 -20.26
C ALA A 98 17.65 6.93 -21.09
N HIS A 99 17.21 8.17 -21.27
CA HIS A 99 17.97 9.21 -21.98
C HIS A 99 18.78 10.09 -21.03
N GLY A 100 18.74 9.82 -19.71
CA GLY A 100 19.35 10.64 -18.68
C GLY A 100 18.59 11.93 -18.37
N GLU A 101 17.36 12.09 -18.88
CA GLU A 101 16.51 13.25 -18.58
C GLU A 101 15.97 13.14 -17.15
N ARG A 102 16.11 14.21 -16.36
CA ARG A 102 15.39 14.38 -15.09
C ARG A 102 13.92 14.74 -15.35
N PHE A 103 13.16 13.76 -15.81
CA PHE A 103 11.82 13.95 -16.38
C PHE A 103 10.80 14.61 -15.43
N MET A 104 11.00 14.54 -14.10
CA MET A 104 10.10 15.20 -13.14
C MET A 104 10.11 16.73 -13.26
N GLU A 105 11.14 17.34 -13.83
CA GLU A 105 11.16 18.79 -14.13
C GLU A 105 10.09 19.17 -15.16
N ARG A 106 9.73 18.24 -16.06
CA ARG A 106 8.67 18.43 -17.05
C ARG A 106 7.27 18.19 -16.48
N TYR A 107 7.10 17.18 -15.63
CA TYR A 107 5.78 16.83 -15.07
C TYR A 107 5.37 17.68 -13.87
N ALA A 108 6.32 18.13 -13.06
CA ALA A 108 6.07 18.96 -11.88
C ALA A 108 7.14 20.06 -11.75
N PRO A 109 7.09 21.13 -12.55
CA PRO A 109 8.20 22.10 -12.68
C PRO A 109 8.68 22.70 -11.34
N ASN A 110 7.75 22.94 -10.41
CA ASN A 110 8.07 23.51 -9.10
C ASN A 110 8.66 22.45 -8.16
N ALA A 111 7.89 21.40 -7.86
CA ALA A 111 8.24 20.41 -6.82
C ALA A 111 9.19 19.30 -7.31
N LYS A 112 9.24 19.05 -8.63
CA LYS A 112 10.07 18.02 -9.27
C LYS A 112 9.85 16.67 -8.59
N ASP A 113 10.93 16.00 -8.19
CA ASP A 113 10.93 14.69 -7.53
C ASP A 113 10.25 14.66 -6.15
N LEU A 114 9.97 15.85 -5.58
CA LEU A 114 9.25 16.04 -4.32
C LEU A 114 7.77 16.38 -4.53
N ALA A 115 7.24 16.23 -5.76
CA ALA A 115 5.81 16.28 -6.00
C ALA A 115 5.07 15.17 -5.22
N GLY A 116 3.75 15.32 -5.11
CA GLY A 116 2.89 14.30 -4.50
C GLY A 116 3.12 12.91 -5.11
N ARG A 117 3.09 11.87 -4.27
CA ARG A 117 3.45 10.49 -4.69
C ARG A 117 2.64 10.00 -5.88
N ASP A 118 1.37 10.36 -5.95
CA ASP A 118 0.48 10.01 -7.05
C ASP A 118 0.92 10.66 -8.37
N VAL A 119 1.42 11.90 -8.34
CA VAL A 119 1.99 12.60 -9.51
C VAL A 119 3.27 11.93 -9.97
N VAL A 120 4.19 11.66 -9.04
CA VAL A 120 5.48 11.02 -9.36
C VAL A 120 5.26 9.62 -9.93
N ALA A 121 4.45 8.78 -9.27
CA ALA A 121 4.14 7.42 -9.73
C ALA A 121 3.48 7.42 -11.12
N ARG A 122 2.49 8.29 -11.38
CA ARG A 122 1.89 8.41 -12.72
C ARG A 122 2.91 8.88 -13.77
N SER A 123 3.82 9.78 -13.42
CA SER A 123 4.84 10.30 -14.34
C SER A 123 5.84 9.22 -14.74
N MET A 124 6.27 8.38 -13.78
CA MET A 124 7.12 7.22 -14.05
C MET A 124 6.46 6.23 -15.03
N VAL A 125 5.18 5.89 -14.79
CA VAL A 125 4.44 4.99 -15.68
C VAL A 125 4.30 5.61 -17.09
N LYS A 126 4.08 6.93 -17.20
CA LYS A 126 4.04 7.61 -18.51
C LYS A 126 5.37 7.51 -19.26
N GLU A 127 6.51 7.65 -18.58
CA GLU A 127 7.82 7.49 -19.21
C GLU A 127 8.02 6.07 -19.75
N VAL A 128 7.67 5.05 -18.95
CA VAL A 128 7.75 3.65 -19.35
C VAL A 128 6.85 3.37 -20.56
N LEU A 129 5.58 3.78 -20.53
CA LEU A 129 4.63 3.59 -21.63
C LEU A 129 5.02 4.36 -22.91
N ALA A 130 5.78 5.45 -22.79
CA ALA A 130 6.33 6.20 -23.91
C ALA A 130 7.62 5.56 -24.49
N GLY A 131 8.10 4.45 -23.93
CA GLY A 131 9.34 3.78 -24.35
C GLY A 131 10.61 4.42 -23.79
N ASN A 132 10.49 5.32 -22.81
CA ASN A 132 11.62 5.97 -22.14
C ASN A 132 12.08 5.21 -20.88
N GLY A 133 11.45 4.08 -20.55
CA GLY A 133 11.85 3.23 -19.42
C GLY A 133 13.28 2.70 -19.56
N VAL A 134 13.87 2.32 -18.44
CA VAL A 134 15.27 1.86 -18.37
C VAL A 134 15.37 0.35 -18.60
N GLY A 135 16.58 -0.20 -18.59
CA GLY A 135 16.80 -1.64 -18.75
C GLY A 135 16.52 -2.18 -20.17
N PRO A 136 16.70 -3.50 -20.36
CA PRO A 136 16.55 -4.13 -21.68
C PRO A 136 15.12 -4.07 -22.24
N ASN A 137 14.11 -4.09 -21.36
CA ASN A 137 12.70 -4.12 -21.75
C ASN A 137 12.06 -2.73 -21.85
N LYS A 138 12.80 -1.66 -21.50
CA LYS A 138 12.28 -0.29 -21.41
C LYS A 138 11.11 -0.15 -20.43
N ASP A 139 11.14 -0.90 -19.32
CA ASP A 139 10.12 -0.98 -18.28
C ASP A 139 10.47 -0.25 -16.97
#